data_AF-A0A378BSA8-F1
#
_entry.id   AF-A0A378BSA8-F1
#
_cell.length_a   1.000
_cell.length_b   1.000
_cell.length_c   1.000
_cell.angle_alpha   90.00
_cell.angle_beta   90.00
_cell.angle_gamma   90.00
#
_symmetry.space_group_name_H-M   'P 1'
#
loop_
_entity.id
_entity.type
_entity.pdbx_description
1 polymer ?
#
loop_
_entity_poly.entity_id
_entity_poly.type
_entity_poly.pdbx_seq_one_letter_code
_entity_poly.pdbx_strand_id
1 'polypeptide(L)'
;MAAGAMGVLNDNGIDVPREISLIGFDDVLISRYVRPRLTTVRYPIVTMATQAAELALALAEATAGAGDHPSVQPDAGPSSLGGRPAGRR
;
A
#
# COMPACT_ATOMS: atom_id res chain seq x y z
N MET A 1 -0.13 0.98 9.85
CA MET A 1 -1.03 -0.19 10.06
C MET A 1 -0.33 -1.35 10.77
N ALA A 2 0.71 -1.97 10.21
CA ALA A 2 1.34 -3.17 10.79
C ALA A 2 1.86 -3.00 12.24
N ALA A 3 2.45 -1.86 12.60
CA ALA A 3 2.86 -1.61 13.99
C ALA A 3 1.67 -1.60 14.98
N GLY A 4 0.49 -1.12 14.56
CA GLY A 4 -0.72 -1.18 15.38
C GLY A 4 -1.25 -2.61 15.51
N ALA A 5 -1.21 -3.39 14.42
CA ALA A 5 -1.54 -4.82 14.47
C ALA A 5 -0.60 -5.59 15.42
N MET A 6 0.71 -5.30 15.39
CA MET A 6 1.67 -5.86 16.34
C MET A 6 1.33 -5.51 17.79
N GLY A 7 0.89 -4.29 18.07
CA GLY A 7 0.38 -3.89 19.39
C GLY A 7 -0.80 -4.75 19.84
N VAL A 8 -1.82 -4.90 19.00
CA VAL A 8 -3.01 -5.72 19.32
C VAL A 8 -2.66 -7.19 19.52
N LEU A 9 -1.78 -7.76 18.69
CA LEU A 9 -1.32 -9.14 18.86
C LEU A 9 -0.62 -9.32 20.21
N ASN A 10 0.25 -8.38 20.58
CA ASN A 10 0.94 -8.37 21.86
C ASN A 10 -0.03 -8.24 23.05
N ASP A 11 -1.02 -7.35 22.96
CA ASP A 11 -2.04 -7.15 24.01
C ASP A 11 -2.90 -8.40 24.24
N ASN A 12 -3.03 -9.26 23.23
CA ASN A 12 -3.74 -10.54 23.30
C ASN A 12 -2.81 -11.74 23.57
N GLY A 13 -1.52 -11.51 23.86
CA GLY A 13 -0.55 -12.55 24.16
C GLY A 13 -0.19 -13.45 22.98
N ILE A 14 -0.41 -13.00 21.74
CA ILE A 14 -0.09 -13.75 20.53
C ILE A 14 1.35 -13.46 20.12
N ASP A 15 2.17 -14.51 20.03
CA ASP A 15 3.59 -14.39 19.74
C ASP A 15 3.87 -14.18 18.25
N VAL A 16 4.53 -13.07 17.93
CA VAL A 16 5.06 -12.76 16.59
C VAL A 16 6.57 -12.93 16.65
N PRO A 17 7.20 -13.73 15.77
CA PRO A 17 6.62 -14.40 14.59
C PRO A 17 6.15 -15.85 14.82
N ARG A 18 6.22 -16.38 16.05
CA ARG A 18 6.06 -17.82 16.32
C ARG A 18 4.68 -18.37 15.96
N GLU A 19 3.63 -17.62 16.27
CA GLU A 19 2.24 -18.01 16.00
C GLU A 19 1.70 -17.33 14.75
N ILE A 20 2.04 -16.05 14.56
CA ILE A 20 1.61 -15.28 13.41
C ILE A 20 2.81 -14.52 12.84
N SER A 21 3.05 -14.73 11.55
CA SER A 21 3.98 -13.91 10.78
C SER A 21 3.31 -12.59 10.37
N LEU A 22 4.01 -11.48 10.59
CA LEU A 22 3.53 -10.15 10.25
C LEU A 22 4.54 -9.43 9.35
N ILE A 23 4.06 -8.94 8.22
CA ILE A 23 4.81 -8.07 7.31
C ILE A 23 4.11 -6.73 7.17
N GLY A 24 4.88 -5.66 7.02
CA GLY A 24 4.40 -4.32 6.73
C GLY A 24 4.86 -3.80 5.38
N PHE A 25 4.52 -2.55 5.11
CA PHE A 25 4.96 -1.79 3.95
C PHE A 25 5.66 -0.50 4.43
N ASP A 26 6.37 0.17 3.52
CA ASP A 26 6.96 1.52 3.65
C ASP A 26 8.36 1.64 4.29
N ASP A 27 8.91 0.60 4.93
CA ASP A 27 10.22 0.65 5.65
C ASP A 27 10.43 1.95 6.46
N VAL A 28 9.36 2.46 7.07
CA VAL A 28 9.39 3.69 7.87
C VAL A 28 10.20 3.50 9.15
N LEU A 29 10.78 4.58 9.69
CA LEU A 29 11.68 4.52 10.87
C LEU A 29 11.12 3.68 12.02
N ILE A 30 9.82 3.79 12.32
CA ILE A 30 9.18 3.05 13.40
C ILE A 30 9.32 1.53 13.26
N SER A 31 9.38 0.98 12.03
CA SER A 31 9.53 -0.46 11.75
C SER A 31 10.79 -1.06 12.41
N ARG A 32 11.81 -0.23 12.62
CA ARG A 32 13.12 -0.61 13.18
C ARG A 32 13.12 -0.61 14.71
N TYR A 33 12.18 0.10 15.33
CA TYR A 33 12.14 0.31 16.79
C TYR A 33 11.06 -0.50 17.50
N VAL A 34 10.05 -1.03 16.81
CA VAL A 34 9.15 -2.05 17.38
C VAL A 34 9.89 -3.35 17.72
N ARG A 35 9.31 -4.13 18.64
CA ARG A 35 9.84 -5.42 19.10
C ARG A 35 8.76 -6.49 18.94
N PRO A 36 9.03 -7.58 18.19
CA PRO A 36 10.21 -7.79 17.34
C PRO A 36 10.34 -6.74 16.22
N ARG A 37 11.52 -6.65 15.56
CA ARG A 37 11.70 -5.74 14.42
C ARG A 37 10.73 -6.14 13.31
N LEU A 38 10.06 -5.16 12.72
CA LEU A 38 9.02 -5.42 11.73
C LEU A 38 9.63 -5.63 10.34
N THR A 39 9.38 -6.80 9.75
CA THR A 39 9.70 -7.06 8.34
C THR A 39 8.81 -6.18 7.46
N THR A 40 9.40 -5.46 6.50
CA THR A 40 8.63 -4.60 5.58
C THR A 40 9.11 -4.75 4.14
N VAL A 41 8.21 -4.41 3.20
CA VAL A 41 8.55 -4.23 1.80
C VAL A 41 9.05 -2.81 1.58
N ARG A 42 10.26 -2.68 1.01
CA ARG A 42 10.84 -1.40 0.60
C ARG A 42 10.74 -1.25 -0.91
N TYR A 43 10.07 -0.20 -1.38
CA TYR A 43 9.94 0.13 -2.79
C TYR A 43 10.82 1.34 -3.18
N PRO A 44 11.20 1.49 -4.47
CA PRO A 44 12.08 2.56 -4.94
C PRO A 44 11.35 3.90 -5.06
N ILE A 45 10.94 4.48 -3.92
CA ILE A 45 10.10 5.70 -3.86
C ILE A 45 10.69 6.88 -4.62
N VAL A 46 12.01 7.02 -4.66
CA VAL A 46 12.68 8.10 -5.40
C VAL A 46 12.40 7.98 -6.89
N THR A 47 12.61 6.80 -7.48
CA THR A 47 12.33 6.56 -8.90
C THR A 47 10.85 6.77 -9.21
N MET A 48 9.95 6.28 -8.36
CA MET A 48 8.51 6.46 -8.54
C MET A 48 8.12 7.95 -8.52
N ALA A 49 8.67 8.72 -7.58
CA ALA A 49 8.40 10.15 -7.45
C ALA A 49 8.94 10.94 -8.65
N THR A 50 10.15 10.62 -9.11
CA THR A 50 10.74 11.21 -10.32
C THR A 50 9.85 10.97 -11.53
N GLN A 51 9.46 9.72 -11.79
CA GLN A 51 8.60 9.37 -12.92
C GLN A 51 7.24 10.04 -12.85
N ALA A 52 6.64 10.12 -11.65
CA ALA A 52 5.37 10.79 -11.46
C ALA A 52 5.46 12.31 -11.76
N ALA A 53 6.55 12.96 -11.34
CA ALA A 53 6.77 14.38 -11.61
C ALA A 53 7.02 14.64 -13.10
N GLU A 54 7.82 13.81 -13.76
CA GLU A 54 8.07 13.88 -15.21
C GLU A 54 6.76 13.72 -16.00
N LEU A 55 5.94 12.74 -15.65
CA LEU A 55 4.63 12.52 -16.28
C LEU A 55 3.69 13.70 -16.06
N ALA A 56 3.65 14.25 -14.84
CA ALA A 56 2.82 15.39 -14.52
C ALA A 56 3.20 16.64 -15.35
N LEU A 57 4.50 16.89 -15.52
CA LEU A 57 4.99 18.00 -16.34
C LEU A 57 4.63 17.80 -17.82
N ALA A 58 4.86 16.60 -18.36
CA ALA A 58 4.52 16.28 -19.75
C ALA A 58 3.01 16.45 -20.03
N LEU A 59 2.16 16.02 -19.10
CA LEU A 59 0.70 16.19 -19.21
C LEU A 59 0.28 17.67 -19.08
N ALA A 60 0.93 18.44 -18.21
CA ALA A 60 0.66 19.86 -18.07
C ALA A 60 1.00 20.63 -19.36
N GLU A 61 2.13 20.29 -19.99
CA GLU A 61 2.51 20.86 -21.29
C GLU A 61 1.53 20.45 -22.41
N ALA A 62 1.11 19.18 -22.44
CA ALA A 62 0.15 18.69 -23.42
C ALA A 62 -1.25 19.31 -23.27
N THR A 63 -1.71 19.52 -22.03
CA THR A 63 -3.00 20.17 -21.73
C THR A 63 -2.96 21.69 -21.89
N ALA A 64 -1.79 22.33 -21.79
CA ALA A 64 -1.63 23.74 -22.15
C ALA A 64 -1.79 23.99 -23.67
N GLY A 65 -1.55 22.97 -24.50
CA GLY A 65 -1.73 23.02 -25.96
C GLY A 65 -3.10 22.56 -26.48
N ALA A 66 -3.88 21.83 -25.67
CA ALA A 66 -5.18 21.29 -26.03
C ALA A 66 -6.19 21.61 -24.94
N GLY A 67 -7.09 22.57 -25.21
CA GLY A 67 -8.13 23.04 -24.30
C GLY A 67 -9.27 22.03 -24.05
N ASP A 68 -8.95 20.77 -23.75
CA ASP A 68 -9.94 19.76 -23.40
C ASP A 68 -9.37 18.82 -22.32
N HIS A 69 -10.09 18.67 -21.21
CA HIS A 69 -9.60 17.96 -20.01
C HIS A 69 -9.80 16.46 -20.17
N PRO A 70 -8.73 15.64 -20.23
CA PRO A 70 -8.90 14.19 -20.22
C PRO A 70 -9.20 13.73 -18.78
N SER A 71 -10.39 13.15 -18.59
CA SER A 71 -10.76 12.50 -17.34
C SER A 71 -9.83 11.32 -17.06
N VAL A 72 -8.95 11.44 -16.06
CA VAL A 72 -8.16 10.33 -15.54
C VAL A 72 -9.11 9.38 -14.82
N GLN A 73 -9.53 8.32 -15.49
CA GLN A 73 -10.23 7.21 -14.85
C GLN A 73 -9.15 6.31 -14.23
N PRO A 74 -9.14 6.12 -12.89
CA PRO A 74 -8.24 5.17 -12.29
C PRO A 74 -8.61 3.78 -12.78
N ASP A 75 -7.67 3.09 -13.43
CA ASP A 75 -7.81 1.70 -13.84
C ASP A 75 -7.85 0.83 -12.59
N ALA A 76 -9.06 0.62 -12.07
CA ALA A 76 -9.33 -0.37 -11.05
C ALA A 76 -9.16 -1.73 -11.73
N GLY A 77 -7.95 -2.30 -11.61
CA GLY A 77 -7.66 -3.67 -12.03
C GLY A 77 -8.75 -4.65 -11.54
N PRO A 78 -8.93 -5.78 -12.23
CA PRO A 78 -10.12 -6.62 -12.08
C PRO A 78 -10.36 -7.02 -10.62
N SER A 79 -11.40 -6.46 -10.02
CA SER A 79 -11.89 -6.82 -8.69
C SER A 79 -12.50 -8.22 -8.76
N SER A 80 -11.71 -9.24 -8.43
CA SER A 80 -12.13 -10.65 -8.41
C SER A 80 -12.61 -11.11 -7.03
N LEU A 81 -13.22 -10.22 -6.23
CA LEU A 81 -13.94 -10.61 -5.01
C LEU A 81 -15.37 -11.07 -5.36
N GLY A 82 -15.44 -12.20 -6.05
CA GLY A 82 -16.67 -12.98 -6.20
C GLY A 82 -17.03 -13.65 -4.87
N GLY A 83 -17.92 -13.01 -4.11
CA GLY A 83 -18.50 -13.60 -2.90
C GLY A 83 -19.30 -14.87 -3.24
N ARG A 84 -18.94 -16.00 -2.63
CA ARG A 84 -19.75 -17.22 -2.69
C ARG A 84 -21.02 -17.00 -1.84
N PRO A 85 -22.24 -17.28 -2.34
CA PRO A 85 -23.44 -17.20 -1.52
C PRO A 85 -23.38 -18.24 -0.40
N ALA A 86 -23.62 -17.80 0.83
CA ALA A 86 -23.76 -18.66 1.99
C ALA A 86 -24.95 -19.61 1.78
N GLY A 87 -24.65 -20.90 1.66
CA GLY A 87 -25.67 -21.95 1.58
C GLY A 87 -26.54 -21.92 2.84
N ARG A 88 -27.84 -21.66 2.64
CA ARG A 88 -28.90 -21.90 3.61
C ARG A 88 -28.92 -23.41 3.94
N ARG A 89 -29.02 -23.70 5.24
CA ARG A 89 -29.38 -25.03 5.78
C ARG A 89 -30.81 -25.39 5.39
#